data_AF-A0A529N9Z8-F1
#
_entry.id   AF-A0A529N9Z8-F1
#
_cell.length_a   1.000
_cell.length_b   1.000
_cell.length_c   1.000
_cell.angle_alpha   90.00
_cell.angle_beta   90.00
_cell.angle_gamma   90.00
#
_symmetry.space_group_name_H-M   'P 1'
#
loop_
_entity.id
_entity.type
_entity.pdbx_description
1 polymer ?
#
loop_
_entity_poly.entity_id
_entity_poly.type
_entity_poly.pdbx_seq_one_letter_code
_entity_poly.pdbx_strand_id
1 'polypeptide(L)'
;APDPTSFKPRDLGEMLYLGKKFAGLTAEEMALTLRFWTMSISDFLDEYFETDVIKANFALSGIIGTALGPMSPGTAYVLLHHYMGEVDGSVGAWGYA
;
A
#
# COMPACT_ATOMS: atom_id res chain seq x y z
N ALA A 1 -3.69 11.08 13.24
CA ALA A 1 -3.49 9.71 13.75
C ALA A 1 -3.40 9.76 15.26
N PRO A 2 -3.85 8.73 15.98
CA PRO A 2 -3.70 8.67 17.43
C PRO A 2 -2.22 8.60 17.81
N ASP A 3 -1.85 9.26 18.91
CA ASP A 3 -0.52 9.11 19.50
C ASP A 3 -0.48 7.83 20.36
N PRO A 4 0.28 6.79 19.97
CA PRO A 4 0.33 5.52 20.71
C PRO A 4 1.05 5.63 22.06
N THR A 5 1.72 6.75 22.35
CA THR A 5 2.43 7.02 23.60
C THR A 5 1.64 7.89 24.57
N SER A 6 0.48 8.39 24.15
CA SER A 6 -0.40 9.27 24.91
C SER A 6 -1.49 8.48 25.64
N PHE A 7 -1.78 8.88 26.88
CA PHE A 7 -2.92 8.35 27.66
C PHE A 7 -4.18 9.23 27.57
N LYS A 8 -4.24 10.19 26.62
CA LYS A 8 -5.44 11.00 26.44
C LYS A 8 -6.62 10.09 26.03
N PRO A 9 -7.84 10.29 26.58
CA PRO A 9 -9.00 9.46 26.24
C PRO A 9 -9.30 9.36 24.75
N ARG A 10 -9.06 10.44 24.00
CA ARG A 10 -9.19 10.46 22.54
C ARG A 10 -8.24 9.48 21.85
N ASP A 11 -6.95 9.53 22.18
CA ASP A 11 -5.92 8.67 21.55
C ASP A 11 -6.20 7.20 21.88
N LEU A 12 -6.56 6.89 23.13
CA LEU A 12 -6.96 5.55 23.54
C LEU A 12 -8.20 5.06 22.79
N GLY A 13 -9.22 5.91 22.61
CA GLY A 13 -10.43 5.58 21.88
C GLY A 13 -10.17 5.33 20.39
N GLU A 14 -9.34 6.16 19.75
CA GLU A 14 -8.90 5.99 18.37
C GLU A 14 -8.06 4.71 18.20
N MET A 15 -7.14 4.40 19.14
CA MET A 15 -6.38 3.15 19.13
C MET A 15 -7.28 1.91 19.27
N LEU A 16 -8.28 1.96 20.17
CA LEU A 16 -9.29 0.92 20.31
C LEU A 16 -10.11 0.74 19.02
N TYR A 17 -10.46 1.83 18.35
CA TYR A 17 -11.15 1.78 17.06
C TYR A 17 -10.30 1.08 15.99
N LEU A 18 -9.02 1.47 15.85
CA LEU A 18 -8.10 0.84 14.90
C LEU A 18 -7.89 -0.64 15.25
N GLY A 19 -7.66 -0.96 16.52
CA GLY A 19 -7.51 -2.34 16.99
C GLY A 19 -8.73 -3.21 16.66
N LYS A 20 -9.95 -2.68 16.82
CA LYS A 20 -11.19 -3.38 16.43
C LYS A 20 -11.29 -3.61 14.92
N LYS A 21 -10.83 -2.66 14.09
CA LYS A 21 -10.79 -2.82 12.63
C LYS A 21 -9.81 -3.92 12.22
N PHE A 22 -8.62 -3.94 12.80
CA PHE A 22 -7.64 -5.01 12.58
C PHE A 22 -8.13 -6.38 13.06
N ALA A 23 -8.75 -6.44 14.25
CA ALA A 23 -9.32 -7.67 14.79
C ALA A 23 -10.55 -8.18 14.01
N GLY A 24 -11.17 -7.33 13.20
CA GLY A 24 -12.29 -7.68 12.33
C GLY A 24 -11.87 -8.31 11.00
N LEU A 25 -10.58 -8.30 10.65
CA LEU A 25 -10.08 -8.93 9.43
C LEU A 25 -10.12 -10.45 9.58
N THR A 26 -10.58 -11.13 8.54
CA THR A 26 -10.45 -12.57 8.38
C THR A 26 -8.97 -12.97 8.22
N ALA A 27 -8.66 -14.23 8.46
CA ALA A 27 -7.31 -14.76 8.25
C ALA A 27 -6.84 -14.58 6.79
N GLU A 28 -7.77 -14.71 5.84
CA GLU A 28 -7.49 -14.51 4.41
C GLU A 28 -7.18 -13.04 4.09
N GLU A 29 -8.00 -12.09 4.56
CA GLU A 29 -7.75 -10.66 4.38
C GLU A 29 -6.41 -10.24 5.01
N MET A 30 -6.09 -10.77 6.20
CA MET A 30 -4.81 -10.52 6.85
C MET A 30 -3.66 -11.08 6.01
N ALA A 31 -3.78 -12.31 5.51
CA ALA A 31 -2.75 -12.92 4.68
C ALA A 31 -2.53 -12.15 3.37
N LEU A 32 -3.61 -11.74 2.70
CA LEU A 32 -3.55 -10.93 1.48
C LEU A 32 -2.91 -9.56 1.75
N THR A 33 -3.28 -8.91 2.85
CA THR A 33 -2.71 -7.62 3.26
C THR A 33 -1.21 -7.75 3.50
N LEU A 34 -0.78 -8.74 4.30
CA LEU A 34 0.63 -8.97 4.60
C LEU A 34 1.43 -9.34 3.35
N ARG A 35 0.88 -10.22 2.50
CA ARG A 35 1.49 -10.58 1.22
C ARG A 35 1.69 -9.33 0.38
N PHE A 36 0.66 -8.53 0.18
CA PHE A 36 0.75 -7.33 -0.66
C PHE A 36 1.71 -6.28 -0.10
N TRP A 37 1.77 -6.11 1.23
CA TRP A 37 2.71 -5.18 1.89
C TRP A 37 4.17 -5.62 1.85
N THR A 38 4.44 -6.91 1.65
CA THR A 38 5.80 -7.47 1.68
C THR A 38 6.29 -7.95 0.31
N MET A 39 5.39 -8.17 -0.64
CA MET A 39 5.67 -8.59 -2.01
C MET A 39 6.34 -7.49 -2.84
N SER A 40 7.16 -7.89 -3.81
CA SER A 40 7.74 -6.97 -4.78
C SER A 40 6.72 -6.60 -5.87
N ILE A 41 6.86 -5.43 -6.47
CA ILE A 41 5.98 -5.03 -7.58
C ILE A 41 6.16 -5.95 -8.78
N SER A 42 7.36 -6.51 -9.00
CA SER A 42 7.58 -7.48 -10.07
C SER A 42 6.77 -8.76 -9.85
N ASP A 43 6.85 -9.37 -8.66
CA ASP A 43 6.12 -10.60 -8.36
C ASP A 43 4.60 -10.38 -8.48
N PHE A 44 4.12 -9.22 -8.01
CA PHE A 44 2.72 -8.87 -8.13
C PHE A 44 2.30 -8.75 -9.61
N LEU A 45 3.09 -8.08 -10.46
CA LEU A 45 2.75 -7.90 -11.86
C LEU A 45 2.84 -9.20 -12.68
N ASP A 46 3.74 -10.11 -12.32
CA ASP A 46 3.86 -11.43 -12.94
C ASP A 46 2.59 -12.30 -12.79
N GLU A 47 1.73 -12.00 -11.82
CA GLU A 47 0.44 -12.68 -11.65
C GLU A 47 -0.64 -12.23 -12.65
N TYR A 48 -0.44 -11.08 -13.29
CA TYR A 48 -1.45 -10.46 -14.16
C TYR A 48 -0.96 -10.23 -15.61
N PHE A 49 0.35 -10.14 -15.83
CA PHE A 49 0.92 -9.77 -17.13
C PHE A 49 2.06 -10.67 -17.54
N GLU A 50 2.03 -11.13 -18.79
CA GLU A 50 3.11 -11.93 -19.38
C GLU A 50 4.20 -11.06 -20.03
N THR A 51 3.85 -9.86 -20.50
CA THR A 51 4.75 -9.02 -21.30
C THR A 51 5.62 -8.11 -20.44
N ASP A 52 6.94 -8.25 -20.55
CA ASP A 52 7.91 -7.46 -19.77
C ASP A 52 7.79 -5.95 -19.98
N VAL A 53 7.44 -5.50 -21.20
CA VAL A 53 7.25 -4.05 -21.47
C VAL A 53 6.07 -3.48 -20.67
N ILE A 54 4.98 -4.25 -20.54
CA ILE A 54 3.81 -3.83 -19.75
C ILE A 54 4.17 -3.83 -18.26
N LYS A 55 4.85 -4.88 -17.79
CA LYS A 55 5.33 -4.97 -16.40
C LYS A 55 6.26 -3.79 -16.05
N ALA A 56 7.22 -3.48 -16.92
CA ALA A 56 8.14 -2.36 -16.73
C ALA A 56 7.42 -1.01 -16.64
N ASN A 57 6.38 -0.79 -17.45
CA ASN A 57 5.57 0.43 -17.41
C ASN A 57 4.86 0.61 -16.05
N PHE A 58 4.26 -0.44 -15.51
CA PHE A 58 3.58 -0.37 -14.20
C PHE A 58 4.55 -0.38 -13.01
N ALA A 59 5.71 -1.03 -13.15
CA ALA A 59 6.70 -1.13 -12.08
C ALA A 59 7.25 0.24 -11.64
N LEU A 60 7.25 1.24 -12.54
CA LEU A 60 7.67 2.61 -12.20
C LEU A 60 6.85 3.16 -11.02
N SER A 61 5.53 3.00 -11.05
CA SER A 61 4.65 3.43 -9.96
C SER A 61 4.87 2.62 -8.68
N GLY A 62 5.46 1.43 -8.74
CA GLY A 62 5.83 0.65 -7.55
C GLY A 62 7.15 1.06 -6.89
N ILE A 63 7.95 1.93 -7.52
CA ILE A 63 9.28 2.31 -7.00
C ILE A 63 9.51 3.81 -6.92
N ILE A 64 8.71 4.63 -7.61
CA ILE A 64 8.88 6.09 -7.64
C ILE A 64 8.79 6.66 -6.21
N GLY A 65 9.73 7.58 -5.88
CA GLY A 65 9.84 8.15 -4.52
C GLY A 65 10.56 7.26 -3.49
N THR A 66 11.04 6.09 -3.89
CA THR A 66 11.82 5.18 -3.02
C THR A 66 13.28 5.05 -3.50
N ALA A 67 14.14 4.50 -2.63
CA ALA A 67 15.49 4.06 -3.00
C ALA A 67 15.56 2.56 -3.34
N LEU A 68 14.43 1.96 -3.74
CA LEU A 68 14.29 0.51 -4.00
C LEU A 68 14.16 0.20 -5.49
N GLY A 69 14.40 -1.06 -5.87
CA GLY A 69 14.20 -1.56 -7.23
C GLY A 69 12.94 -2.43 -7.36
N PRO A 70 12.50 -2.80 -8.58
CA PRO A 70 11.24 -3.52 -8.82
C PRO A 70 11.12 -4.89 -8.11
N MET A 71 12.25 -5.54 -7.84
CA MET A 71 12.31 -6.82 -7.13
C MET A 71 12.42 -6.67 -5.60
N SER A 72 12.46 -5.43 -5.08
CA SER A 72 12.59 -5.20 -3.65
C SER A 72 11.27 -5.44 -2.91
N PRO A 73 11.28 -6.10 -1.73
CA PRO A 73 10.09 -6.30 -0.90
C PRO A 73 9.35 -5.00 -0.61
N GLY A 74 8.02 -5.07 -0.61
CA GLY A 74 7.11 -3.95 -0.28
C GLY A 74 6.87 -2.95 -1.41
N THR A 75 7.50 -3.11 -2.57
CA THR A 75 7.25 -2.24 -3.73
C THR A 75 5.86 -2.45 -4.35
N ALA A 76 5.21 -3.61 -4.13
CA ALA A 76 3.81 -3.81 -4.52
C ALA A 76 2.86 -2.84 -3.79
N TYR A 77 3.09 -2.61 -2.50
CA TYR A 77 2.32 -1.63 -1.71
C TYR A 77 2.47 -0.20 -2.22
N VAL A 78 3.66 0.20 -2.69
CA VAL A 78 3.89 1.54 -3.24
C VAL A 78 3.02 1.81 -4.47
N LEU A 79 2.75 0.78 -5.30
CA LEU A 79 1.78 0.92 -6.39
C LEU A 79 0.39 1.29 -5.82
N LEU A 80 -0.10 0.56 -4.82
CA LEU A 80 -1.38 0.91 -4.18
C LEU A 80 -1.34 2.31 -3.57
N HIS A 81 -0.21 2.75 -3.01
CA HIS A 81 -0.07 4.10 -2.44
C HIS A 81 -0.34 5.17 -3.48
N HIS A 82 0.16 4.96 -4.70
CA HIS A 82 -0.05 5.90 -5.79
C HIS A 82 -1.45 5.81 -6.40
N TYR A 83 -2.15 4.69 -6.27
CA TYR A 83 -3.52 4.53 -6.78
C TYR A 83 -4.63 4.74 -5.74
N MET A 84 -4.31 4.80 -4.44
CA MET A 84 -5.29 5.05 -3.36
C MET A 84 -5.78 6.51 -3.31
N GLY A 85 -5.03 7.45 -3.88
CA GLY A 85 -5.37 8.88 -3.90
C GLY A 85 -6.23 9.27 -5.11
N GLU A 86 -6.85 10.44 -5.02
CA GLU A 86 -7.48 11.12 -6.16
C GLU A 86 -7.18 12.63 -6.10
N VAL A 87 -7.17 13.27 -7.27
CA VAL A 87 -7.14 14.74 -7.41
C VAL A 87 -8.29 15.13 -8.34
N ASP A 88 -9.18 16.01 -7.87
CA ASP A 88 -10.33 16.52 -8.63
C ASP A 88 -11.16 15.41 -9.30
N GLY A 89 -11.39 14.30 -8.59
CA GLY A 89 -12.15 13.14 -9.08
C GLY A 89 -11.38 12.21 -10.03
N SER A 90 -10.09 12.45 -10.24
CA SER A 90 -9.20 11.58 -11.02
C SER A 90 -8.39 10.67 -10.09
N VAL A 91 -8.72 9.38 -10.08
CA VAL A 91 -8.03 8.36 -9.28
C VAL A 91 -6.59 8.17 -9.75
N GLY A 92 -5.67 8.08 -8.79
CA GLY A 92 -4.24 7.90 -9.04
C GLY A 92 -3.56 9.12 -9.67
N ALA A 93 -4.26 10.25 -9.78
CA ALA A 93 -3.67 11.50 -10.25
C ALA A 93 -2.76 12.10 -9.17
N TRP A 94 -1.64 12.65 -9.61
CA TRP A 94 -0.70 13.39 -8.79
C TRP A 94 -0.08 14.51 -9.63
N GLY A 95 0.45 15.56 -8.98
CA GLY A 95 1.00 16.74 -9.64
C GLY A 95 2.26 17.26 -8.95
N TYR A 96 3.03 18.07 -9.67
CA TYR A 96 4.14 18.82 -9.09
C TYR A 96 3.61 20.09 -8.42
N ALA A 97 4.19 20.46 -7.27
CA ALA A 97 3.94 21.74 -6.61
C ALA A 97 4.83 22.84 -7.20
#